data_AF-A0A6L3MUD5-F1
#
_entry.id   AF-A0A6L3MUD5-F1
#
_cell.length_a   1.000
_cell.length_b   1.000
_cell.length_c   1.000
_cell.angle_alpha   90.00
_cell.angle_beta   90.00
_cell.angle_gamma   90.00
#
_symmetry.space_group_name_H-M   'P 1'
#
loop_
_entity.id
_entity.type
_entity.pdbx_description
1 polymer ?
#
loop_
_entity_poly.entity_id
_entity_poly.type
_entity_poly.pdbx_seq_one_letter_code
_entity_poly.pdbx_strand_id
1 'polypeptide(L)' 'MSEQKLTIEQAYRAMFYFLDQEYERTKADEIGGLLSSLSWEITQGHGPADPGAWEDWTSAVEKALSTSENASPPPAR' A
#
# COMPACT_ATOMS: atom_id res chain seq x y z
N MET A 1 3.65 14.31 16.47
CA MET A 1 4.20 13.07 15.90
C MET A 1 5.26 13.47 14.89
N SER A 2 6.45 12.87 14.92
CA SER A 2 7.50 13.10 13.93
C SER A 2 7.06 12.56 12.58
N GLU A 3 7.34 13.31 11.51
CA GLU A 3 7.12 12.83 10.14
C GLU A 3 8.14 11.71 9.87
N GLN A 4 7.64 10.51 9.54
CA GLN A 4 8.46 9.38 9.13
C GLN A 4 8.22 9.11 7.66
N LYS A 5 9.29 9.08 6.87
CA LYS A 5 9.24 8.72 5.44
C LYS A 5 9.45 7.22 5.32
N LEU A 6 8.52 6.56 4.62
CA LEU A 6 8.61 5.14 4.27
C LEU A 6 9.13 5.00 2.84
N THR A 7 9.89 3.95 2.56
CA THR A 7 10.10 3.51 1.17
C THR A 7 8.80 2.97 0.58
N ILE A 8 8.73 2.86 -0.75
CA ILE A 8 7.57 2.29 -1.46
C ILE A 8 7.23 0.89 -0.93
N GLU A 9 8.25 0.06 -0.70
CA GLU A 9 8.09 -1.28 -0.13
C GLU A 9 7.63 -1.24 1.34
N GLN A 10 8.18 -0.36 2.16
CA GLN A 10 7.74 -0.23 3.55
C GLN A 10 6.28 0.22 3.64
N ALA A 11 5.86 1.12 2.76
CA ALA A 11 4.48 1.54 2.65
C ALA A 11 3.56 0.39 2.18
N TYR A 12 4.03 -0.46 1.25
CA TYR A 12 3.32 -1.68 0.85
C TYR A 12 3.11 -2.60 2.05
N ARG A 13 4.18 -2.90 2.80
CA ARG A 13 4.12 -3.77 3.98
C ARG A 13 3.21 -3.18 5.06
N ALA A 14 3.24 -1.87 5.25
CA ALA A 14 2.34 -1.19 6.20
C ALA A 14 0.87 -1.35 5.80
N MET A 15 0.54 -1.20 4.50
CA MET A 15 -0.80 -1.46 3.97
C MET A 15 -1.21 -2.92 4.17
N PHE A 16 -0.32 -3.88 3.87
CA PHE A 16 -0.57 -5.30 4.09
C PHE A 16 -0.90 -5.59 5.56
N TYR A 17 -0.08 -5.13 6.51
CA TYR A 17 -0.33 -5.36 7.94
C TYR A 17 -1.62 -4.71 8.44
N PHE A 18 -1.99 -3.56 7.88
CA PHE A 18 -3.26 -2.93 8.20
C PHE A 18 -4.45 -3.81 7.77
N LEU A 19 -4.42 -4.33 6.53
CA LEU A 19 -5.46 -5.22 6.02
C LEU A 19 -5.49 -6.56 6.76
N ASP A 20 -4.33 -7.11 7.13
CA ASP A 20 -4.20 -8.34 7.92
C ASP A 20 -4.89 -8.18 9.29
N GLN A 21 -4.67 -7.05 9.97
CA GLN A 21 -5.39 -6.74 11.21
C GLN A 21 -6.91 -6.62 11.00
N GLU A 22 -7.35 -6.06 9.87
CA GLU A 22 -8.78 -5.94 9.57
C GLU A 22 -9.41 -7.30 9.27
N TYR A 23 -8.71 -8.17 8.55
CA TYR A 23 -9.12 -9.56 8.35
C TYR A 23 -9.20 -10.31 9.69
N GLU A 24 -8.24 -10.13 10.59
CA GLU A 24 -8.29 -10.76 11.92
C GLU A 24 -9.51 -10.34 12.75
N ARG A 25 -10.00 -9.11 12.56
CA ARG A 25 -11.19 -8.59 13.25
C ARG A 25 -12.50 -9.03 12.62
N THR A 26 -12.57 -9.03 11.30
CA THR A 26 -13.82 -9.20 10.55
C THR A 26 -14.02 -10.62 10.04
N LYS A 27 -12.91 -11.33 9.79
CA LYS A 27 -12.86 -12.61 9.07
C LYS A 27 -13.58 -12.56 7.72
N ALA A 28 -13.56 -11.40 7.07
CA ALA A 28 -14.17 -11.21 5.75
C ALA A 28 -13.35 -11.96 4.68
N ASP A 29 -14.01 -12.89 3.97
CA ASP A 29 -13.37 -13.74 2.97
C ASP A 29 -12.73 -12.92 1.83
N GLU A 30 -13.33 -11.79 1.48
CA GLU A 30 -12.85 -10.88 0.45
C GLU A 30 -11.50 -10.25 0.82
N ILE A 31 -11.29 -9.92 2.10
CA ILE A 31 -10.01 -9.42 2.60
C ILE A 31 -9.00 -10.56 2.66
N GLY A 32 -9.41 -11.76 3.07
CA GLY A 32 -8.56 -12.95 3.08
C GLY A 32 -8.05 -13.32 1.68
N GLY A 33 -8.94 -13.28 0.68
CA GLY A 33 -8.58 -13.49 -0.73
C GLY A 33 -7.60 -12.44 -1.24
N LEU A 34 -7.83 -11.16 -0.92
CA LEU A 34 -6.91 -10.08 -1.26
C LEU A 34 -5.53 -10.28 -0.62
N LEU A 35 -5.48 -10.57 0.69
CA LEU A 35 -4.24 -10.81 1.43
C LEU A 35 -3.44 -11.97 0.84
N SER A 36 -4.11 -13.02 0.35
CA SER A 36 -3.45 -14.13 -0.34
C SER A 36 -2.68 -13.65 -1.58
N SER A 37 -3.29 -12.82 -2.42
CA SER A 37 -2.62 -12.23 -3.59
C SER A 37 -1.50 -11.25 -3.21
N LEU A 38 -1.68 -10.50 -2.12
CA LEU A 38 -0.71 -9.51 -1.67
C LEU A 38 0.47 -10.10 -0.89
N SER A 39 0.42 -11.36 -0.46
CA SER A 39 1.40 -11.96 0.45
C SER A 39 2.76 -12.18 -0.20
N TRP A 40 3.82 -11.80 0.52
CA TRP A 40 5.22 -12.03 0.11
C TRP A 40 5.80 -13.31 0.68
N GLU A 41 5.14 -13.93 1.66
CA GLU A 41 5.63 -15.17 2.27
C GLU A 41 5.60 -16.33 1.27
N ILE A 42 4.58 -16.33 0.39
CA ILE A 42 4.41 -17.33 -0.67
C ILE A 42 5.60 -17.31 -1.63
N THR A 43 6.18 -16.13 -1.88
CA THR A 43 7.31 -15.94 -2.81
C THR A 43 8.66 -15.95 -2.12
N GLN A 44 8.73 -16.24 -0.80
CA GLN A 44 9.96 -16.14 -0.01
C GLN A 44 10.56 -14.72 0.01
N GLY A 45 9.71 -13.69 -0.06
CA GLY A 45 10.13 -12.29 0.01
C GLY A 45 10.57 -11.68 -1.32
N HIS A 46 10.37 -12.36 -2.45
CA HIS A 46 10.72 -11.85 -3.78
C HIS A 46 9.67 -10.91 -4.39
N GLY A 47 8.58 -10.62 -3.67
CA GLY A 47 7.47 -9.78 -4.12
C GLY A 47 6.11 -10.35 -3.74
N PRO A 48 5.00 -9.72 -4.12
CA PRO A 48 3.66 -10.26 -3.88
C PRO A 48 3.43 -11.57 -4.66
N ALA A 49 2.53 -12.41 -4.15
CA ALA A 49 2.13 -13.66 -4.78
C ALA A 49 1.50 -13.44 -6.17
N ASP A 50 0.73 -12.36 -6.32
CA ASP A 50 0.31 -11.84 -7.62
C ASP A 50 1.34 -10.82 -8.14
N PRO A 51 2.05 -11.09 -9.25
CA PRO A 51 2.99 -10.15 -9.83
C PRO A 51 2.38 -8.79 -10.18
N GLY A 52 1.09 -8.74 -10.55
CA GLY A 52 0.40 -7.50 -10.91
C GLY A 52 0.19 -6.56 -9.73
N ALA A 53 0.11 -7.10 -8.50
CA ALA A 53 -0.12 -6.31 -7.30
C ALA A 53 1.00 -5.29 -7.02
N TRP A 54 2.23 -5.57 -7.43
CA TRP A 54 3.34 -4.63 -7.26
C TRP A 54 3.23 -3.42 -8.22
N GLU A 55 2.80 -3.66 -9.46
CA GLU A 55 2.58 -2.62 -10.47
C GLU A 55 1.42 -1.71 -10.05
N ASP A 56 0.32 -2.31 -9.59
CA ASP A 56 -0.84 -1.60 -9.06
C ASP A 56 -0.48 -0.74 -7.84
N TRP A 57 0.33 -1.29 -6.93
CA TRP A 57 0.81 -0.56 -5.76
C TRP A 57 1.67 0.65 -6.14
N THR A 58 2.63 0.45 -7.05
CA THR A 58 3.52 1.54 -7.49
C THR A 58 2.70 2.66 -8.12
N SER A 59 1.71 2.31 -8.94
CA SER A 59 0.76 3.25 -9.54
C SER A 59 -0.09 4.00 -8.49
N ALA A 60 -0.50 3.32 -7.41
CA ALA A 60 -1.23 3.94 -6.31
C ALA A 60 -0.37 4.92 -5.51
N VAL A 61 0.91 4.58 -5.27
CA VAL A 61 1.87 5.48 -4.61
C VAL A 61 2.13 6.72 -5.44
N GLU A 62 2.34 6.59 -6.75
CA GLU A 62 2.49 7.73 -7.65
C GLU A 62 1.30 8.68 -7.58
N LYS A 63 0.07 8.15 -7.66
CA LYS A 63 -1.16 8.94 -7.50
C LYS A 63 -1.23 9.67 -6.16
N ALA A 64 -0.85 9.00 -5.07
CA ALA A 64 -0.85 9.60 -3.74
C ALA A 64 0.16 10.75 -3.63
N LEU A 65 1.35 10.60 -4.23
CA LEU A 65 2.39 11.62 -4.25
C LEU A 65 2.04 12.80 -5.16
N SER A 66 1.48 12.56 -6.35
CA SER A 66 1.07 13.62 -7.28
C SER A 66 -0.06 14.50 -6.73
N THR A 67 -0.92 13.95 -5.86
CA THR A 67 -1.97 14.73 -5.20
C THR A 67 -1.40 15.77 -4.21
N SER A 68 -0.19 15.55 -3.71
CA SER A 68 0.50 16.47 -2.79
C SER A 68 1.02 17.74 -3.50
N GLU A 69 1.44 17.64 -4.77
CA GLU A 69 2.04 18.78 -5.50
C GLU A 69 1.02 19.84 -5.97
N ASN A 70 -0.27 19.51 -6.10
CA ASN A 70 -1.30 20.45 -6.56
C ASN A 70 -1.99 21.24 -5.42
N ALA A 71 -1.51 21.13 -4.18
CA ALA A 71 -2.08 21.81 -3.01
C ALA A 71 -1.38 23.14 -2.65
N SER A 72 -0.61 23.75 -3.55
CA SER A 72 -0.11 25.12 -3.36
C SER A 72 -1.10 26.13 -3.95
N PRO A 73 -1.72 27.02 -3.16
CA PRO A 73 -2.55 28.08 -3.70
C PRO A 73 -1.69 29.02 -4.56
N PRO A 74 -2.22 29.58 -5.66
CA PRO A 74 -1.48 30.52 -6.50
C PRO A 74 -1.05 31.74 -5.66
N PRO A 75 0.14 32.32 -5.92
CA PRO A 75 0.61 33.47 -5.17
C PRO A 75 -0.40 34.62 -5.32
N ALA A 76 -0.83 35.16 -4.18
CA ALA A 76 -1.73 36.31 -4.12
C ALA A 76 -1.14 37.46 -4.96
N ARG A 77 -1.93 37.95 -5.91
CA ARG A 77 -1.65 39.17 -6.68
C ARG A 77 -1.89 40.42 -5.82
#